data_AF-A0A1L7UJC0-F1
#
_entry.id   AF-A0A1L7UJC0-F1
#
_cell.length_a   1.000
_cell.length_b   1.000
_cell.length_c   1.000
_cell.angle_alpha   90.00
_cell.angle_beta   90.00
_cell.angle_gamma   90.00
#
_symmetry.space_group_name_H-M   'P 1'
#
loop_
_entity.id
_entity.type
_entity.pdbx_description
1 polymer ?
#
loop_
_entity_poly.entity_id
_entity_poly.type
_entity_poly.pdbx_seq_one_letter_code
_entity_poly.pdbx_strand_id
1 'polypeptide(L)'
;MICSLSVSTHHDGPQRYTVNGQNLGIADAVKQHPELVREALAEGLLSIPLEDSHVTRIRLHENFRRSLNAKRDVTPYRLQSVINKARRENLDPNSPDAKIYEHGGANAIAAYAAAAADQQHVLSLLETLPDHDLRRLLKAIDEIEPHPDLRYMTERACRKTSTVSSKRKHIAGPRRRHTARQISFRWKR
;
A
#
# COMPACT_ATOMS: atom_id res chain seq x y z
N MET A 1 27.98 20.24 20.58
CA MET A 1 27.66 18.87 21.02
C MET A 1 28.10 17.93 19.93
N ILE A 2 28.75 16.82 20.26
CA ILE A 2 29.24 15.83 19.29
C ILE A 2 28.39 14.58 19.49
N CYS A 3 27.56 14.24 18.49
CA CYS A 3 26.96 12.92 18.38
C CYS A 3 27.87 12.07 17.50
N SER A 4 28.22 10.87 17.96
CA SER A 4 29.02 9.95 17.17
C SER A 4 28.35 8.57 17.17
N LEU A 5 28.28 8.00 15.97
CA LEU A 5 27.70 6.68 15.74
C LEU A 5 28.81 5.65 15.93
N SER A 6 28.76 4.90 17.04
CA SER A 6 29.68 3.79 17.30
C SER A 6 28.94 2.47 17.10
N VAL A 7 29.06 1.88 15.91
CA VAL A 7 28.45 0.58 15.64
C VAL A 7 29.35 -0.51 16.23
N SER A 8 29.02 -1.00 17.43
CA SER A 8 29.69 -2.20 17.96
C SER A 8 29.05 -3.44 17.35
N THR A 9 29.71 -4.07 16.38
CA THR A 9 29.26 -5.33 15.78
C THR A 9 29.55 -6.51 16.73
N HIS A 10 28.71 -6.71 17.73
CA HIS A 10 28.47 -8.04 18.27
C HIS A 10 27.24 -8.60 17.57
N HIS A 11 27.35 -9.81 17.02
CA HIS A 11 26.40 -10.40 16.08
C HIS A 11 24.94 -10.58 16.58
N ASP A 12 24.64 -10.24 17.83
CA ASP A 12 23.31 -10.26 18.45
C ASP A 12 23.06 -9.09 19.43
N GLY A 13 23.89 -8.03 19.37
CA GLY A 13 23.75 -6.87 20.29
C GLY A 13 22.87 -5.76 19.71
N PRO A 14 22.03 -5.09 20.53
CA PRO A 14 21.29 -3.91 20.08
C PRO A 14 22.26 -2.82 19.62
N GLN A 15 21.99 -2.21 18.46
CA GLN A 15 22.79 -1.11 17.92
C GLN A 15 22.78 0.08 18.90
N ARG A 16 23.96 0.63 19.20
CA ARG A 16 24.15 1.69 20.21
C ARG A 16 24.57 3.01 19.56
N TYR A 17 24.10 4.13 20.11
CA TYR A 17 24.42 5.50 19.76
C TYR A 17 25.10 6.18 20.94
N THR A 18 26.15 6.94 20.68
CA THR A 18 26.78 7.77 21.70
C THR A 18 26.29 9.21 21.54
N VAL A 19 25.40 9.65 22.43
CA VAL A 19 24.90 11.02 22.49
C VAL A 19 25.44 11.68 23.76
N ASN A 20 26.22 12.75 23.64
CA ASN A 20 26.83 13.45 24.78
C ASN A 20 27.62 12.53 25.75
N GLY A 21 28.28 11.50 25.21
CA GLY A 21 29.04 10.53 26.01
C GLY A 21 28.22 9.41 26.65
N GLN A 22 26.90 9.37 26.45
CA GLN A 22 26.02 8.29 26.90
C GLN A 22 25.76 7.30 25.76
N ASN A 23 25.92 6.00 26.03
CA ASN A 23 25.60 4.93 25.09
C ASN A 23 24.12 4.53 25.25
N LEU A 24 23.29 5.01 24.34
CA LEU A 24 21.86 4.74 24.28
C LEU A 24 21.57 3.74 23.14
N GLY A 25 20.52 2.92 23.27
CA GLY A 25 20.00 2.20 22.11
C GLY A 25 19.38 3.18 21.11
N ILE A 26 19.33 2.84 19.81
CA ILE A 26 18.77 3.73 18.77
C ILE A 26 17.38 4.24 19.16
N ALA A 27 16.50 3.35 19.62
CA ALA A 27 15.13 3.70 19.99
C ALA A 27 15.08 4.73 21.14
N ASP A 28 15.96 4.61 22.13
CA ASP A 28 16.02 5.52 23.27
C ASP A 28 16.66 6.86 22.88
N ALA A 29 17.69 6.82 22.04
CA ALA A 29 18.33 8.01 21.48
C ALA A 29 17.34 8.83 20.65
N VAL A 30 16.51 8.18 19.81
CA VAL A 30 15.48 8.85 19.01
C VAL A 30 14.42 9.52 19.91
N LYS A 31 14.06 8.91 21.05
CA LYS A 31 13.09 9.49 21.99
C LYS A 31 13.64 10.71 22.72
N GLN A 32 14.90 10.66 23.16
CA GLN A 32 15.51 11.72 23.97
C GLN A 32 16.06 12.87 23.13
N HIS A 33 16.65 12.56 21.98
CA HIS A 33 17.38 13.51 21.13
C HIS A 33 17.07 13.29 19.64
N PRO A 34 15.82 13.44 19.20
CA PRO A 34 15.38 13.06 17.85
C PRO A 34 16.15 13.78 16.72
N GLU A 35 16.35 15.09 16.83
CA GLU A 35 16.99 15.86 15.75
C GLU A 35 18.49 15.54 15.63
N LEU A 36 19.19 15.42 16.77
CA LEU A 36 20.61 15.04 16.78
C LEU A 36 20.84 13.65 16.18
N VAL A 37 19.94 12.70 16.46
CA VAL A 37 20.03 11.34 15.88
C VAL A 37 19.75 11.37 14.38
N ARG A 38 18.78 12.17 13.92
CA ARG A 38 18.48 12.32 12.48
C ARG A 38 19.65 12.92 11.72
N GLU A 39 20.24 14.00 12.23
CA GLU A 39 21.40 14.65 11.59
C GLU A 39 22.60 13.70 11.54
N ALA A 40 22.93 13.03 12.65
CA ALA A 40 24.02 12.07 12.69
C ALA A 40 23.81 10.87 11.74
N LEU A 41 22.57 10.39 11.61
CA LEU A 41 22.21 9.36 10.63
C LEU A 41 22.37 9.85 9.19
N ALA A 42 21.91 11.06 8.90
CA ALA A 42 22.03 11.66 7.57
C ALA A 42 23.51 11.82 7.18
N GLU A 43 24.34 12.36 8.07
CA GLU A 43 25.79 12.49 7.86
C GLU A 43 26.48 11.13 7.72
N GLY A 44 26.08 10.15 8.53
CA GLY A 44 26.58 8.78 8.44
C GLY A 44 26.27 8.13 7.09
N LEU A 45 25.04 8.32 6.57
CA LEU A 45 24.64 7.80 5.26
C LEU A 45 25.40 8.45 4.11
N LEU A 46 25.84 9.72 4.24
CA LEU A 46 26.69 10.38 3.25
C LEU A 46 28.11 9.80 3.21
N SER A 47 28.55 9.16 4.29
CA SER A 47 29.91 8.63 4.44
C SER A 47 30.06 7.18 3.94
N ILE A 48 28.96 6.55 3.53
CA ILE A 48 28.93 5.14 3.10
C ILE A 48 28.48 5.09 1.64
N PRO A 49 29.14 4.31 0.76
CA PRO A 49 28.65 4.10 -0.60
C PRO A 49 27.32 3.33 -0.54
N LEU A 50 26.23 4.00 -0.90
CA LEU A 50 24.90 3.39 -0.98
C LEU A 50 24.63 2.95 -2.41
N GLU A 51 24.25 1.68 -2.57
CA GLU A 51 23.63 1.19 -3.80
C GLU A 51 22.24 1.79 -4.01
N ASP A 52 21.79 1.84 -5.26
CA ASP A 52 20.46 2.35 -5.65
C ASP A 52 19.32 1.57 -4.97
N SER A 53 19.53 0.29 -4.66
CA SER A 53 18.61 -0.57 -3.90
C SER A 53 18.35 -0.01 -2.49
N HIS A 54 19.41 0.42 -1.79
CA HIS A 54 19.32 0.99 -0.45
C HIS A 54 18.57 2.32 -0.47
N VAL A 55 18.88 3.20 -1.41
CA VAL A 55 18.21 4.49 -1.58
C VAL A 55 16.74 4.29 -1.89
N THR A 56 16.41 3.35 -2.79
CA THR A 56 15.04 3.01 -3.17
C THR A 56 14.25 2.47 -1.98
N ARG A 57 14.84 1.58 -1.18
CA ARG A 57 14.21 1.02 0.02
C ARG A 57 13.90 2.10 1.07
N ILE A 58 14.85 3.03 1.31
CA ILE A 58 14.64 4.15 2.24
C ILE A 58 13.50 5.05 1.75
N ARG A 59 13.49 5.40 0.46
CA ARG A 59 12.43 6.22 -0.16
C ARG A 59 11.07 5.56 -0.06
N LEU A 60 10.98 4.28 -0.42
CA LEU A 60 9.74 3.51 -0.30
C LEU A 60 9.25 3.49 1.14
N HIS A 61 10.11 3.16 2.10
CA HIS A 61 9.73 3.12 3.51
C HIS A 61 9.15 4.46 4.00
N GLU A 62 9.79 5.58 3.69
CA GLU A 62 9.27 6.90 4.07
C GLU A 62 7.94 7.23 3.39
N ASN A 63 7.76 6.83 2.12
CA ASN A 63 6.48 7.01 1.42
C ASN A 63 5.36 6.22 2.09
N PHE A 64 5.59 4.95 2.40
CA PHE A 64 4.65 4.13 3.15
C PHE A 64 4.36 4.74 4.52
N ARG A 65 5.38 5.17 5.26
CA ARG A 65 5.20 5.80 6.58
C ARG A 65 4.30 7.04 6.51
N ARG A 66 4.50 7.91 5.51
CA ARG A 66 3.64 9.09 5.30
C ARG A 66 2.21 8.69 4.94
N SER A 67 2.07 7.79 3.98
CA SER A 67 0.76 7.36 3.48
C SER A 67 -0.08 6.58 4.47
N LEU A 68 0.57 5.84 5.38
CA LEU A 68 -0.06 5.10 6.46
C LEU A 68 -0.53 6.01 7.59
N ASN A 69 0.25 7.05 7.93
CA ASN A 69 -0.10 8.01 8.98
C ASN A 69 -1.06 9.12 8.51
N ALA A 70 -1.23 9.28 7.19
CA ALA A 70 -2.11 10.30 6.64
C ALA A 70 -3.59 10.03 6.95
N LYS A 71 -4.31 11.09 7.33
CA LYS A 71 -5.76 11.09 7.43
C LYS A 71 -6.37 10.91 6.04
N ARG A 72 -7.43 10.11 5.91
CA ARG A 72 -8.06 9.81 4.61
C ARG A 72 -9.57 9.85 4.66
N ASP A 73 -10.14 10.64 3.76
CA ASP A 73 -11.59 10.67 3.52
C ASP A 73 -11.99 9.73 2.35
N VAL A 74 -11.07 9.48 1.42
CA VAL A 74 -11.33 8.69 0.20
C VAL A 74 -10.61 7.34 0.23
N THR A 75 -11.34 6.28 -0.11
CA THR A 75 -10.77 4.93 -0.18
C THR A 75 -9.73 4.84 -1.28
N PRO A 76 -8.51 4.37 -1.00
CA PRO A 76 -7.47 4.24 -2.01
C PRO A 76 -7.96 3.44 -3.23
N TYR A 77 -7.71 4.00 -4.42
CA TYR A 77 -8.04 3.35 -5.68
C TYR A 77 -7.34 1.98 -5.74
N ARG A 78 -8.04 0.95 -6.23
CA ARG A 78 -7.62 -0.47 -6.31
C ARG A 78 -7.76 -1.34 -5.05
N LEU A 79 -7.91 -0.79 -3.83
CA LEU A 79 -7.96 -1.60 -2.60
C LEU A 79 -8.99 -2.74 -2.66
N GLN A 80 -10.24 -2.43 -2.99
CA GLN A 80 -11.31 -3.43 -3.08
C GLN A 80 -11.10 -4.42 -4.22
N SER A 81 -10.55 -3.96 -5.36
CA SER A 81 -10.33 -4.82 -6.53
C SER A 81 -9.27 -5.87 -6.25
N VAL A 82 -8.15 -5.47 -5.65
CA VAL A 82 -7.04 -6.36 -5.33
C VAL A 82 -7.43 -7.36 -4.24
N ILE A 83 -8.09 -6.91 -3.16
CA ILE A 83 -8.59 -7.83 -2.11
C ILE A 83 -9.55 -8.87 -2.69
N ASN A 84 -10.46 -8.47 -3.58
CA ASN A 84 -11.41 -9.41 -4.20
C ASN A 84 -10.73 -10.37 -5.18
N LYS A 85 -9.71 -9.92 -5.92
CA LYS A 85 -8.91 -10.80 -6.81
C LYS A 85 -8.09 -11.80 -6.00
N ALA A 86 -7.48 -11.35 -4.91
CA ALA A 86 -6.69 -12.19 -4.01
C ALA A 86 -7.53 -13.32 -3.40
N ARG A 87 -8.73 -12.99 -2.90
CA ARG A 87 -9.68 -13.99 -2.35
C ARG A 87 -10.17 -15.03 -3.34
N ARG A 88 -10.12 -14.72 -4.63
CA ARG A 88 -10.60 -15.60 -5.71
C ARG A 88 -9.44 -16.33 -6.41
N GLU A 89 -8.24 -16.27 -5.85
CA GLU A 89 -7.00 -16.87 -6.41
C GLU A 89 -6.71 -16.42 -7.85
N ASN A 90 -7.16 -15.23 -8.22
CA ASN A 90 -6.99 -14.67 -9.57
C ASN A 90 -5.89 -13.60 -9.60
N LEU A 91 -4.88 -13.72 -8.74
CA LEU A 91 -3.69 -12.87 -8.79
C LEU A 91 -2.56 -13.62 -9.49
N ASP A 92 -1.88 -12.92 -10.38
CA ASP A 92 -0.65 -13.42 -10.98
C ASP A 92 0.42 -13.53 -9.88
N PRO A 93 0.98 -14.72 -9.60
CA PRO A 93 1.96 -14.92 -8.53
C PRO A 93 3.22 -14.05 -8.68
N ASN A 94 3.55 -13.64 -9.91
CA ASN A 94 4.71 -12.77 -10.16
C ASN A 94 4.42 -11.28 -9.98
N SER A 95 3.14 -10.90 -9.83
CA SER A 95 2.75 -9.51 -9.64
C SER A 95 3.13 -8.99 -8.24
N PRO A 96 3.49 -7.70 -8.11
CA PRO A 96 3.75 -7.11 -6.79
C PRO A 96 2.51 -7.20 -5.88
N ASP A 97 1.31 -7.12 -6.45
CA ASP A 97 0.06 -7.29 -5.73
C ASP A 97 -0.04 -8.68 -5.06
N ALA A 98 0.44 -9.75 -5.70
CA ALA A 98 0.46 -11.08 -5.09
C ALA A 98 1.49 -11.19 -3.97
N LYS A 99 2.73 -10.73 -4.21
CA LYS A 99 3.82 -10.78 -3.22
C LYS A 99 3.48 -10.00 -1.94
N ILE A 100 2.87 -8.82 -2.10
CA ILE A 100 2.45 -7.99 -0.96
C ILE A 100 1.29 -8.64 -0.21
N TYR A 101 0.33 -9.23 -0.93
CA TYR A 101 -0.78 -9.94 -0.30
C TYR A 101 -0.33 -11.21 0.43
N GLU A 102 0.62 -11.96 -0.10
CA GLU A 102 1.17 -13.16 0.54
C GLU A 102 1.85 -12.83 1.88
N HIS A 103 2.52 -11.68 1.96
CA HIS A 103 3.21 -11.26 3.18
C HIS A 103 2.25 -10.85 4.32
N GLY A 104 1.31 -9.94 4.04
CA GLY A 104 0.50 -9.29 5.09
C GLY A 104 -0.99 -9.18 4.75
N GLY A 105 -1.45 -9.93 3.75
CA GLY A 105 -2.85 -10.03 3.37
C GLY A 105 -3.47 -8.69 2.99
N ALA A 106 -4.70 -8.46 3.45
CA ALA A 106 -5.45 -7.25 3.13
C ALA A 106 -4.84 -5.97 3.73
N ASN A 107 -4.13 -6.06 4.85
CA ASN A 107 -3.52 -4.91 5.50
C ASN A 107 -2.31 -4.41 4.70
N ALA A 108 -1.45 -5.32 4.24
CA ALA A 108 -0.34 -4.96 3.37
C ALA A 108 -0.82 -4.37 2.03
N ILE A 109 -1.89 -4.93 1.45
CA ILE A 109 -2.53 -4.33 0.26
C ILE A 109 -3.14 -2.97 0.53
N ALA A 110 -3.70 -2.73 1.72
CA ALA A 110 -4.20 -1.41 2.09
C ALA A 110 -3.07 -0.38 2.23
N ALA A 111 -1.96 -0.76 2.87
CA ALA A 111 -0.76 0.06 2.98
C ALA A 111 -0.23 0.43 1.60
N TYR A 112 -0.13 -0.56 0.72
CA TYR A 112 0.33 -0.39 -0.65
C TYR A 112 -0.63 0.46 -1.49
N ALA A 113 -1.94 0.21 -1.42
CA ALA A 113 -2.93 1.00 -2.14
C ALA A 113 -2.93 2.45 -1.67
N ALA A 114 -2.76 2.68 -0.37
CA ALA A 114 -2.60 4.00 0.23
C ALA A 114 -1.33 4.71 -0.31
N ALA A 115 -0.18 4.04 -0.30
CA ALA A 115 1.07 4.58 -0.83
C ALA A 115 0.99 4.88 -2.33
N ALA A 116 0.42 3.97 -3.13
CA ALA A 116 0.25 4.15 -4.56
C ALA A 116 -0.78 5.24 -4.92
N ALA A 117 -1.79 5.48 -4.06
CA ALA A 117 -2.74 6.56 -4.25
C ALA A 117 -2.10 7.95 -4.02
N ASP A 118 -1.15 8.05 -3.10
CA ASP A 118 -0.46 9.31 -2.81
C ASP A 118 0.69 9.58 -3.77
N GLN A 119 1.40 8.52 -4.20
CA GLN A 119 2.57 8.63 -5.06
C GLN A 119 2.58 7.59 -6.18
N GLN A 120 2.46 8.07 -7.41
CA GLN A 120 2.38 7.22 -8.60
C GLN A 120 3.65 6.37 -8.84
N HIS A 121 4.81 6.85 -8.42
CA HIS A 121 6.10 6.17 -8.64
C HIS A 121 6.37 4.98 -7.69
N VAL A 122 5.53 4.75 -6.67
CA VAL A 122 5.70 3.62 -5.74
C VAL A 122 5.67 2.28 -6.49
N LEU A 123 4.86 2.17 -7.54
CA LEU A 123 4.75 0.96 -8.35
C LEU A 123 6.07 0.64 -9.07
N SER A 124 6.61 1.62 -9.81
CA SER A 124 7.88 1.45 -10.53
C SER A 124 9.03 1.12 -9.60
N LEU A 125 9.07 1.73 -8.41
CA LEU A 125 10.12 1.47 -7.43
C LEU A 125 10.03 0.07 -6.83
N LEU A 126 8.82 -0.45 -6.61
CA LEU A 126 8.61 -1.81 -6.13
C LEU A 126 9.00 -2.87 -7.17
N GLU A 127 8.74 -2.61 -8.46
CA GLU A 127 9.13 -3.52 -9.54
C GLU A 127 10.64 -3.63 -9.70
N THR A 128 11.39 -2.55 -9.40
CA THR A 128 12.85 -2.54 -9.46
C THR A 128 13.53 -3.18 -8.24
N LEU A 129 12.77 -3.44 -7.16
CA LEU A 129 13.34 -3.88 -5.90
C LEU A 129 13.49 -5.42 -5.86
N PRO A 130 14.65 -5.96 -5.44
CA PRO A 130 14.83 -7.39 -5.33
C PRO A 130 13.97 -7.99 -4.20
N ASP A 131 13.56 -9.26 -4.34
CA ASP A 131 12.59 -9.92 -3.45
C ASP A 131 13.03 -9.97 -1.97
N HIS A 132 14.33 -9.98 -1.70
CA HIS A 132 14.84 -9.96 -0.32
C HIS A 132 14.67 -8.59 0.34
N ASP A 133 14.85 -7.51 -0.42
CA ASP A 133 14.65 -6.14 0.05
C ASP A 133 13.17 -5.79 0.17
N LEU A 134 12.34 -6.31 -0.74
CA LEU A 134 10.89 -6.20 -0.64
C LEU A 134 10.39 -6.81 0.68
N ARG A 135 10.84 -8.02 1.04
CA ARG A 135 10.46 -8.65 2.30
C ARG A 135 10.93 -7.86 3.53
N ARG A 136 12.15 -7.32 3.51
CA ARG A 136 12.65 -6.45 4.58
C ARG A 136 11.83 -5.17 4.71
N LEU A 137 11.46 -4.56 3.58
CA LEU A 137 10.61 -3.38 3.53
C LEU A 137 9.23 -3.67 4.12
N LEU A 138 8.58 -4.76 3.71
CA LEU A 138 7.25 -5.12 4.19
C LEU A 138 7.25 -5.40 5.70
N LYS A 139 8.26 -6.10 6.22
CA LYS A 139 8.43 -6.30 7.66
C LYS A 139 8.55 -4.97 8.43
N ALA A 140 9.32 -4.01 7.90
CA ALA A 140 9.44 -2.69 8.51
C ALA A 140 8.13 -1.88 8.44
N ILE A 141 7.35 -2.05 7.38
CA ILE A 141 6.03 -1.41 7.23
C ILE A 141 5.03 -1.98 8.25
N ASP A 142 5.08 -3.29 8.54
CA ASP A 142 4.18 -3.92 9.51
C ASP A 142 4.38 -3.41 10.94
N GLU A 143 5.56 -2.84 11.25
CA GLU A 143 5.83 -2.18 12.53
C GLU A 143 5.18 -0.79 12.65
N ILE A 144 4.71 -0.22 11.53
CA ILE A 144 4.08 1.10 11.50
C ILE A 144 2.59 0.95 11.79
N GLU A 145 2.12 1.56 12.87
CA GLU A 145 0.68 1.61 13.16
C GLU A 145 -0.04 2.50 12.12
N PRO A 146 -0.99 1.95 11.34
CA PRO A 146 -1.72 2.73 10.34
C PRO A 146 -2.74 3.67 11.01
N HIS A 147 -3.04 4.78 10.34
CA HIS A 147 -4.07 5.70 10.78
C HIS A 147 -5.44 4.99 10.90
N PRO A 148 -6.25 5.29 11.93
CA PRO A 148 -7.54 4.63 12.18
C PRO A 148 -8.48 4.61 10.97
N ASP A 149 -8.49 5.66 10.15
CA ASP A 149 -9.31 5.75 8.93
C ASP A 149 -8.95 4.66 7.91
N LEU A 150 -7.65 4.44 7.67
CA LEU A 150 -7.19 3.42 6.73
C LEU A 150 -7.52 2.02 7.24
N ARG A 151 -7.37 1.80 8.55
CA ARG A 151 -7.78 0.56 9.20
C ARG A 151 -9.28 0.30 9.01
N TYR A 152 -10.12 1.31 9.27
CA TYR A 152 -11.56 1.23 9.05
C TYR A 152 -11.92 0.91 7.59
N MET A 153 -11.28 1.58 6.63
CA MET A 153 -11.47 1.32 5.20
C MET A 153 -11.10 -0.10 4.80
N THR A 154 -10.00 -0.61 5.34
CA THR A 154 -9.51 -1.96 5.08
C THR A 154 -10.48 -3.00 5.62
N GLU A 155 -10.92 -2.85 6.87
CA GLU A 155 -11.95 -3.70 7.46
C GLU A 155 -13.25 -3.67 6.64
N ARG A 156 -13.67 -2.48 6.20
CA ARG A 156 -14.87 -2.33 5.36
C ARG A 156 -14.71 -3.01 4.00
N ALA A 157 -13.54 -2.92 3.37
CA ALA A 157 -13.23 -3.60 2.12
C ALA A 157 -13.21 -5.12 2.30
N CYS A 158 -12.72 -5.62 3.43
CA CYS A 158 -12.74 -7.03 3.79
C CYS A 158 -14.16 -7.55 4.05
N ARG A 159 -15.04 -6.77 4.71
CA ARG A 159 -16.41 -7.19 5.03
C ARG A 159 -17.34 -7.18 3.81
N LYS A 160 -17.12 -6.28 2.85
CA LYS A 160 -17.88 -6.27 1.60
C LYS A 160 -17.43 -7.44 0.72
N THR A 161 -18.12 -8.57 0.83
CA THR A 161 -18.22 -9.50 -0.28
C THR A 161 -18.80 -8.73 -1.46
N SER A 162 -18.12 -8.78 -2.60
CA SER A 162 -18.64 -8.20 -3.85
C SER A 162 -20.05 -8.76 -4.08
N THR A 163 -21.08 -7.97 -3.80
CA THR A 163 -22.41 -8.26 -4.30
C THR A 163 -22.28 -8.20 -5.81
N VAL A 164 -22.27 -9.36 -6.45
CA VAL A 164 -22.33 -9.47 -7.90
C VAL A 164 -23.54 -8.65 -8.31
N SER A 165 -23.29 -7.50 -8.95
CA SER A 165 -24.35 -6.73 -9.57
C SER A 165 -24.85 -7.57 -10.73
N SER A 166 -25.80 -8.47 -10.46
CA SER A 166 -26.56 -9.17 -11.49
C SER A 166 -27.57 -8.23 -12.13
N LYS A 167 -27.16 -7.00 -12.46
CA LYS A 167 -27.88 -6.24 -13.48
C LYS A 167 -27.61 -6.91 -14.82
N ARG A 168 -28.25 -8.04 -15.08
CA ARG A 168 -28.64 -8.42 -16.44
C ARG A 168 -29.34 -7.17 -16.98
N LYS A 169 -28.71 -6.47 -17.93
CA LYS A 169 -29.37 -5.41 -18.67
C LYS A 169 -30.60 -6.07 -19.32
N HIS A 170 -31.78 -5.87 -18.74
CA HIS A 170 -33.02 -6.28 -19.37
C HIS A 170 -33.20 -5.40 -20.61
N ILE A 171 -32.74 -5.90 -21.75
CA ILE A 171 -33.04 -5.30 -23.04
C ILE A 171 -34.52 -5.56 -23.27
N ALA A 172 -35.34 -4.49 -23.28
CA ALA A 172 -36.74 -4.61 -23.62
C ALA A 172 -36.85 -5.29 -25.01
N GLY A 173 -37.60 -6.39 -25.08
CA GLY A 173 -37.83 -7.09 -26.33
C GLY A 173 -38.48 -6.18 -27.38
N PRO A 174 -38.32 -6.48 -28.68
CA PRO A 174 -38.83 -5.64 -29.76
C PRO A 174 -40.33 -5.37 -29.61
N ARG A 175 -40.70 -4.09 -29.65
CA ARG A 175 -42.07 -3.60 -29.50
C ARG A 175 -42.94 -4.20 -30.61
N ARG A 176 -43.90 -5.08 -30.27
CA ARG A 176 -44.86 -5.62 -31.25
C ARG A 176 -45.69 -4.46 -31.81
N ARG A 177 -45.53 -4.18 -33.12
CA ARG A 177 -46.39 -3.23 -33.83
C ARG A 177 -47.81 -3.81 -33.87
N HIS A 178 -48.78 -3.04 -33.38
CA HIS A 178 -50.18 -3.33 -33.59
C HIS A 178 -50.43 -3.37 -35.10
N THR A 179 -50.77 -4.55 -35.63
CA THR A 179 -51.32 -4.66 -36.99
C THR A 179 -52.64 -3.91 -37.01
N ALA A 180 -52.69 -2.79 -37.72
CA ALA A 180 -53.92 -2.09 -38.02
C ALA A 180 -54.87 -3.06 -38.74
N ARG A 181 -56.05 -3.29 -38.15
CA ARG A 181 -57.15 -3.99 -38.83
C ARG A 181 -57.43 -3.25 -40.13
N GLN A 182 -57.25 -3.92 -41.27
CA GLN A 182 -57.77 -3.44 -42.54
C GLN A 182 -59.29 -3.35 -42.41
N ILE A 183 -59.81 -2.13 -42.32
CA ILE A 183 -61.23 -1.85 -42.45
C ILE A 183 -61.52 -1.92 -43.95
N SER A 184 -62.08 -3.04 -44.40
CA SER A 184 -62.56 -3.18 -45.77
C SER A 184 -63.82 -2.33 -45.94
N PHE A 185 -63.71 -1.19 -46.63
CA PHE A 185 -64.87 -0.42 -47.07
C PHE A 185 -65.50 -1.11 -48.29
N ARG A 186 -66.64 -1.76 -48.07
CA ARG A 186 -67.50 -2.34 -49.11
C ARG A 186 -68.45 -1.26 -49.61
N TRP A 187 -68.18 -0.70 -50.79
CA TRP A 187 -69.11 0.18 -51.48
C TRP A 187 -70.28 -0.64 -52.04
N LYS A 188 -71.52 -0.26 -51.72
CA LYS A 188 -72.73 -0.73 -52.41
C LYS A 188 -73.07 0.29 -53.50
N ARG A 189 -73.33 -0.24 -54.71
CA ARG A 189 -73.90 0.50 -55.85
C ARG A 189 -75.33 0.91 -55.56
#